data_AF-A0A7X0HC55-F1
#
_entry.id   AF-A0A7X0HC55-F1
#
_cell.length_a   1.000
_cell.length_b   1.000
_cell.length_c   1.000
_cell.angle_alpha   90.00
_cell.angle_beta   90.00
_cell.angle_gamma   90.00
#
_symmetry.space_group_name_H-M   'P 1'
#
loop_
_entity.id
_entity.type
_entity.pdbx_description
1 polymer ?
#
loop_
_entity_poly.entity_id
_entity_poly.type
_entity_poly.pdbx_seq_one_letter_code
_entity_poly.pdbx_strand_id
1 'polypeptide(L)' 'MKAKLLVTLFFVALIMGPGPGSMLIDGTSENPAAWLGVPALYLWTLLCFGVMAGCVVTAALTLWKTDDED' A
#
# COMPACT_ATOMS: atom_id res chain seq x y z
N MET A 1 13.42 -18.14 3.11
CA MET A 1 13.31 -16.80 2.48
C MET A 1 11.92 -16.16 2.59
N LYS A 2 10.83 -16.93 2.68
CA LYS A 2 9.42 -16.44 2.72
C LYS A 2 9.12 -15.44 3.86
N ALA A 3 9.68 -15.67 5.05
CA ALA A 3 9.51 -14.76 6.20
C ALA A 3 10.07 -13.35 5.95
N LYS A 4 11.16 -13.23 5.18
CA LYS A 4 11.75 -11.92 4.86
C LYS A 4 10.82 -11.11 3.94
N LEU A 5 10.14 -11.78 3.01
CA LEU A 5 9.20 -11.14 2.08
C LEU A 5 7.94 -10.63 2.79
N LEU A 6 7.36 -11.43 3.69
CA LEU A 6 6.22 -11.01 4.51
C LEU A 6 6.58 -9.87 5.47
N VAL A 7 7.76 -9.93 6.08
CA VAL A 7 8.28 -8.84 6.92
C VAL A 7 8.47 -7.56 6.12
N THR A 8 9.04 -7.64 4.90
CA THR A 8 9.17 -6.47 4.02
C THR A 8 7.80 -5.89 3.64
N LEU A 9 6.82 -6.71 3.25
CA LEU A 9 5.47 -6.25 2.96
C LEU A 9 4.79 -5.61 4.18
N PHE A 10 4.99 -6.18 5.36
CA PHE A 10 4.47 -5.65 6.61
C PHE A 10 5.07 -4.27 6.95
N PHE A 11 6.39 -4.10 6.76
CA PHE A 11 7.04 -2.81 6.96
C PHE A 11 6.58 -1.75 5.95
N VAL A 12 6.41 -2.14 4.67
CA VAL A 12 5.85 -1.24 3.65
C VAL A 12 4.42 -0.84 4.02
N ALA A 13 3.59 -1.77 4.47
CA ALA A 13 2.23 -1.50 4.93
C ALA A 13 2.19 -0.58 6.17
N LEU A 14 3.12 -0.74 7.11
CA LEU A 14 3.24 0.13 8.29
C LEU A 14 3.60 1.58 7.91
N ILE A 15 4.53 1.76 6.96
CA ILE A 15 4.96 3.09 6.52
C ILE A 15 3.88 3.76 5.66
N MET A 16 3.15 3.00 4.84
CA MET A 16 2.03 3.49 4.02
C MET A 16 0.70 3.64 4.77
N GLY A 17 0.67 3.33 6.07
CA GLY A 17 -0.53 3.38 6.89
C GLY A 17 -1.09 4.80 7.09
N PRO A 18 -2.03 5.00 8.05
CA PRO A 18 -2.77 6.25 8.22
C PRO A 18 -1.90 7.47 8.58
N GLY A 19 -0.63 7.29 8.94
CA GLY A 19 0.31 8.35 9.29
C GLY A 19 0.48 9.39 8.18
N PRO A 20 1.09 9.07 7.03
CA PRO A 20 1.26 10.05 5.95
C PRO A 20 -0.07 10.41 5.27
N GLY A 21 -1.01 9.47 5.19
CA GLY A 21 -2.33 9.71 4.59
C GLY A 21 -3.19 10.74 5.34
N SER A 22 -3.08 10.80 6.66
CA SER A 22 -3.79 11.82 7.46
C SER A 22 -3.23 13.22 7.27
N MET A 23 -1.94 13.37 6.97
CA MET A 23 -1.34 14.67 6.65
C MET A 23 -1.86 15.25 5.32
N LEU A 24 -2.30 14.39 4.39
CA LEU A 24 -2.91 14.79 3.12
C LEU A 24 -4.37 15.26 3.25
N ILE A 25 -4.98 15.05 4.41
CA ILE A 25 -6.35 15.46 4.73
C ILE A 25 -6.42 16.94 5.16
N ASP A 26 -5.31 17.51 5.63
CA ASP A 26 -5.22 18.89 6.16
C ASP A 26 -5.14 19.97 5.05
N GLY A 27 -5.40 19.60 3.80
CA GLY A 27 -5.59 20.56 2.71
C GLY A 27 -6.86 21.35 2.94
N THR A 28 -6.74 22.51 3.59
CA THR A 28 -7.77 23.55 3.64
C THR A 28 -8.41 23.73 2.25
N SER A 29 -9.74 23.92 2.19
CA SER A 29 -10.52 24.03 0.94
C SER A 29 -9.99 25.09 -0.05
N GLU A 30 -9.11 25.98 0.40
CA GLU A 30 -8.50 27.05 -0.40
C GLU A 30 -7.25 26.60 -1.20
N ASN A 31 -6.59 25.50 -0.84
CA ASN A 31 -5.47 24.96 -1.63
C ASN A 31 -5.27 23.45 -1.39
N PRO A 32 -6.14 22.58 -1.94
CA PRO A 32 -5.94 21.14 -1.83
C PRO A 32 -4.60 20.78 -2.46
N ALA A 33 -3.77 20.02 -1.73
CA ALA A 33 -2.54 19.44 -2.28
C ALA A 33 -2.92 18.53 -3.45
N ALA A 34 -2.90 19.08 -4.66
CA ALA A 34 -3.29 18.41 -5.88
C ALA A 34 -2.04 17.93 -6.59
N TRP A 35 -1.95 16.62 -6.83
CA TRP A 35 -0.94 16.03 -7.70
C TRP A 35 -1.65 15.59 -8.97
N LEU A 36 -1.13 16.03 -10.13
CA LEU A 36 -1.72 15.72 -11.44
C LEU A 36 -3.20 16.17 -11.60
N GLY A 37 -3.62 17.22 -10.87
CA GLY A 37 -5.01 17.70 -10.90
C GLY A 37 -5.99 16.89 -10.06
N VAL A 38 -5.52 15.89 -9.30
CA VAL A 38 -6.32 15.05 -8.40
C VAL A 38 -5.87 15.31 -6.96
N PRO A 39 -6.78 15.36 -5.97
CA PRO A 39 -6.38 15.49 -4.58
C PRO A 39 -5.44 14.36 -4.19
N ALA A 40 -4.29 14.71 -3.62
CA ALA A 40 -3.22 13.76 -3.30
C ALA A 40 -3.68 12.64 -2.36
N LEU A 41 -4.73 12.87 -1.56
CA LEU A 41 -5.40 11.86 -0.76
C LEU A 41 -5.95 10.68 -1.59
N TYR A 42 -6.54 10.94 -2.76
CA TYR A 42 -7.04 9.89 -3.65
C TYR A 42 -5.90 9.08 -4.28
N LEU A 43 -4.81 9.75 -4.66
CA LEU A 43 -3.61 9.07 -5.16
C LEU A 43 -2.96 8.21 -4.08
N TRP A 44 -2.93 8.71 -2.84
CA TRP A 44 -2.41 7.97 -1.69
C TRP A 44 -3.24 6.73 -1.37
N THR A 45 -4.57 6.85 -1.39
CA THR A 45 -5.46 5.70 -1.16
C THR A 45 -5.35 4.65 -2.27
N LEU A 46 -5.22 5.05 -3.53
CA LEU A 46 -4.94 4.13 -4.64
C LEU A 46 -3.59 3.42 -4.50
N LEU A 47 -2.55 4.14 -4.06
CA LEU A 47 -1.24 3.57 -3.74
C LEU A 47 -1.39 2.48 -2.66
N CYS A 48 -2.10 2.78 -1.57
CA CYS A 48 -2.38 1.82 -0.49
C CYS A 48 -3.14 0.59 -0.98
N PHE A 49 -4.14 0.77 -1.83
CA PHE A 49 -4.87 -0.33 -2.46
C PHE A 49 -3.94 -1.20 -3.32
N GLY A 50 -3.08 -0.59 -4.13
CA GLY A 50 -2.11 -1.30 -4.96
C GLY A 50 -1.13 -2.14 -4.14
N VAL A 51 -0.65 -1.63 -3.00
CA VAL A 51 0.21 -2.40 -2.09
C VAL A 51 -0.54 -3.57 -1.47
N MET A 52 -1.79 -3.37 -1.02
CA MET A 52 -2.60 -4.46 -0.48
C MET A 52 -2.88 -5.55 -1.52
N ALA A 53 -3.22 -5.15 -2.76
CA ALA A 53 -3.37 -6.08 -3.87
C ALA A 53 -2.05 -6.83 -4.16
N GLY A 54 -0.92 -6.13 -4.14
CA GLY A 54 0.42 -6.71 -4.28
C GLY A 54 0.74 -7.74 -3.18
N CYS A 55 0.37 -7.47 -1.93
CA CYS A 55 0.48 -8.44 -0.83
C CYS A 55 -0.32 -9.72 -1.15
N VAL A 56 -1.58 -9.58 -1.56
CA VAL A 56 -2.48 -10.71 -1.85
C VAL A 56 -1.94 -11.54 -3.03
N VAL A 57 -1.54 -10.88 -4.12
CA VAL A 57 -0.97 -11.56 -5.30
C VAL A 57 0.33 -12.27 -4.94
N THR A 58 1.21 -11.62 -4.17
CA THR A 58 2.49 -12.24 -3.79
C THR A 58 2.28 -13.43 -2.85
N ALA A 59 1.32 -13.33 -1.92
CA ALA A 59 0.92 -14.45 -1.07
C ALA A 59 0.33 -15.59 -1.90
N ALA A 60 -0.54 -15.30 -2.88
CA ALA A 60 -1.09 -16.33 -3.77
C ALA A 60 0.01 -17.03 -4.58
N LEU A 61 0.98 -16.28 -5.10
CA LEU A 61 2.06 -16.85 -5.93
C LEU A 61 3.16 -17.54 -5.12
N THR A 62 3.40 -17.15 -3.86
CA THR A 62 4.54 -17.63 -3.05
C THR A 62 4.14 -18.60 -1.94
N LEU A 63 2.95 -18.41 -1.37
CA LEU A 63 2.44 -19.25 -0.29
C LEU A 63 1.65 -20.42 -0.87
N TRP A 64 0.63 -20.14 -1.71
CA TRP A 64 -0.22 -21.20 -2.26
C TRP A 64 0.47 -22.04 -3.31
N LYS A 65 1.33 -21.47 -4.16
CA LYS A 65 2.03 -22.23 -5.21
C LYS A 65 3.12 -23.18 -4.69
N THR A 66 3.50 -23.10 -3.41
CA THR A 66 4.47 -24.05 -2.81
C THR A 66 3.80 -25.20 -2.06
N ASP A 67 2.48 -25.17 -1.87
CA ASP A 67 1.76 -26.32 -1.31
C ASP A 67 1.58 -27.44 -2.36
N ASP A 68 1.82 -27.15 -3.65
CA ASP A 68 1.65 -28.07 -4.78
C ASP A 68 2.95 -28.75 -5.26
N GLU A 69 4.10 -28.50 -4.63
CA GLU A 69 5.37 -29.17 -4.99
C GLU A 69 5.89 -30.01 -3.80
N ASP A 70 5.38 -31.25 -3.71
CA ASP A 70 6.03 -32.39 -3.06
C ASP A 70 7.34 -32.77 -3.78
#